data_AF-A0A8C6UD61-F1
#
_entry.id   AF-A0A8C6UD61-F1
#
_cell.length_a   1.000
_cell.length_b   1.000
_cell.length_c   1.000
_cell.angle_alpha   90.00
_cell.angle_beta   90.00
_cell.angle_gamma   90.00
#
_symmetry.space_group_name_H-M   'P 1'
#
loop_
_entity.id
_entity.type
_entity.pdbx_description
1 polymer ?
#
loop_
_entity_poly.entity_id
_entity_poly.type
_entity_poly.pdbx_seq_one_letter_code
_entity_poly.pdbx_strand_id
1 'polypeptide(L)'
;RSWGCRTRSRSRFFRSWLLAFPSFLLGVQQEALCSKLTSRVMDSKWGGRTESIAVTLNTEQAAFTRDALSKALYGRLFDFLVQVRL
;
A
#
# COMPACT_ATOMS: atom_id res chain seq x y z
N ARG A 1 29.57 -14.93 -26.59
CA ARG A 1 29.46 -15.86 -25.43
C ARG A 1 29.12 -15.02 -24.20
N SER A 2 27.89 -14.54 -24.15
CA SER A 2 26.86 -14.92 -23.14
C SER A 2 27.33 -14.74 -21.70
N TRP A 3 27.22 -13.51 -21.20
CA TRP A 3 27.03 -13.25 -19.77
C TRP A 3 25.57 -12.87 -19.61
N GLY A 4 24.75 -13.85 -19.25
CA GLY A 4 23.32 -13.65 -18.99
C GLY A 4 23.12 -12.90 -17.69
N CYS A 5 22.67 -11.65 -17.78
CA CYS A 5 22.14 -10.88 -16.64
C CYS A 5 20.96 -11.64 -16.02
N ARG A 6 21.17 -12.28 -14.87
CA ARG A 6 20.10 -12.91 -14.07
C ARG A 6 19.68 -11.98 -12.91
N THR A 7 19.13 -10.81 -13.22
CA THR A 7 18.56 -9.90 -12.21
C THR A 7 17.06 -10.18 -12.02
N ARG A 8 16.71 -11.26 -11.32
CA ARG A 8 15.32 -11.52 -10.87
C ARG A 8 15.15 -11.53 -9.34
N SER A 9 16.24 -11.50 -8.58
CA SER A 9 16.22 -11.56 -7.11
C SER A 9 16.27 -10.20 -6.39
N ARG A 10 16.60 -9.11 -7.11
CA ARG A 10 16.89 -7.80 -6.50
C ARG A 10 15.63 -6.98 -6.15
N SER A 11 14.52 -7.23 -6.85
CA SER A 11 13.31 -6.38 -6.74
C SER A 11 12.42 -6.70 -5.54
N ARG A 12 12.42 -7.96 -5.05
CA ARG A 12 11.57 -8.35 -3.90
C ARG A 12 12.16 -7.88 -2.57
N PHE A 13 13.49 -7.89 -2.46
CA PHE A 13 14.23 -7.48 -1.26
C PHE A 13 14.06 -5.97 -0.96
N PHE A 14 14.15 -5.13 -2.00
CA PHE A 14 14.02 -3.68 -1.85
C PHE A 14 12.63 -3.26 -1.35
N ARG A 15 11.59 -4.00 -1.74
CA ARG A 15 10.20 -3.73 -1.35
C ARG A 15 9.93 -4.01 0.13
N SER A 16 10.53 -5.08 0.67
CA SER A 16 10.43 -5.41 2.10
C SER A 16 11.18 -4.39 2.95
N TRP A 17 12.36 -3.95 2.54
CA TRP A 17 13.09 -2.94 3.31
C TRP A 17 12.37 -1.58 3.33
N LEU A 18 11.86 -1.13 2.18
CA LEU A 18 11.20 0.18 2.04
C LEU A 18 9.90 0.29 2.86
N LEU A 19 9.16 -0.82 3.02
CA LEU A 19 7.93 -0.85 3.82
C LEU A 19 8.20 -1.16 5.30
N ALA A 20 9.36 -1.69 5.68
CA ALA A 20 9.63 -2.11 7.05
C ALA A 20 9.62 -0.93 8.03
N PHE A 21 10.29 0.16 7.65
CA PHE A 21 10.39 1.35 8.49
C PHE A 21 9.04 2.10 8.63
N PRO A 22 8.28 2.39 7.55
CA PRO A 22 6.94 2.96 7.67
C PRO A 22 5.97 2.08 8.47
N SER A 23 6.01 0.76 8.28
CA SER A 23 5.17 -0.19 9.04
C SER A 23 5.49 -0.16 10.54
N PHE A 24 6.76 -0.07 10.90
CA PHE A 24 7.19 0.08 12.28
C PHE A 24 6.68 1.39 12.90
N LEU A 25 6.85 2.53 12.22
CA LEU A 25 6.38 3.83 12.70
C LEU A 25 4.86 3.88 12.92
N LEU A 26 4.10 3.22 12.04
CA LEU A 26 2.64 3.19 12.09
C LEU A 26 2.08 2.04 12.95
N GLY A 27 2.94 1.15 13.48
CA GLY A 27 2.53 0.00 14.28
C GLY A 27 1.65 -1.01 13.53
N VAL A 28 1.81 -1.15 12.21
CA VAL A 28 1.01 -2.06 11.36
C VAL A 28 1.87 -3.13 10.72
N GLN A 29 1.26 -4.30 10.46
CA GLN A 29 1.96 -5.39 9.78
C GLN A 29 2.36 -5.01 8.35
N GLN A 30 3.59 -5.32 7.97
CA GLN A 30 4.16 -5.01 6.64
C GLN A 30 3.34 -5.62 5.50
N GLU A 31 2.92 -6.88 5.64
CA GLU A 31 2.16 -7.58 4.61
C GLU A 31 0.77 -6.97 4.42
N ALA A 32 0.12 -6.55 5.51
CA ALA A 32 -1.16 -5.87 5.47
C ALA A 32 -1.04 -4.50 4.77
N LEU A 33 -0.01 -3.72 5.10
CA LEU A 33 0.24 -2.43 4.46
C LEU A 33 0.53 -2.59 2.96
N CYS A 34 1.37 -3.57 2.62
CA CYS A 34 1.70 -3.91 1.24
C CYS A 34 0.46 -4.34 0.45
N SER A 35 -0.37 -5.22 1.00
CA SER A 35 -1.62 -5.68 0.39
C SER A 35 -2.58 -4.52 0.14
N LYS A 36 -2.77 -3.62 1.12
CA LYS A 36 -3.67 -2.46 0.97
C LYS A 36 -3.18 -1.41 -0.04
N LEU A 37 -1.88 -1.25 -0.22
CA LEU A 37 -1.34 -0.32 -1.22
C LEU A 37 -1.44 -0.86 -2.65
N THR A 38 -1.50 -2.19 -2.81
CA THR A 38 -1.24 -2.86 -4.10
C THR A 38 -2.40 -3.70 -4.60
N SER A 39 -3.42 -3.87 -3.77
CA SER A 39 -4.65 -4.54 -4.13
C SER A 39 -5.84 -3.66 -3.76
N ARG A 40 -6.90 -3.77 -4.55
CA ARG A 40 -8.22 -3.29 -4.17
C ARG A 40 -9.17 -4.48 -4.12
N VAL A 41 -10.03 -4.52 -3.11
CA VAL A 41 -11.13 -5.48 -3.08
C VAL A 41 -12.31 -4.82 -3.76
N MET A 42 -12.86 -5.48 -4.78
CA MET A 42 -14.08 -5.06 -5.44
C MET A 42 -15.18 -6.01 -5.01
N ASP A 43 -16.20 -5.47 -4.37
CA ASP A 43 -17.41 -6.23 -4.04
C ASP A 43 -18.39 -6.08 -5.19
N SER A 44 -18.55 -7.14 -5.99
CA SER A 44 -19.57 -7.19 -7.03
C SER A 44 -20.81 -7.91 -6.50
N LYS A 45 -21.95 -7.25 -6.61
CA LYS A 45 -23.27 -7.86 -6.35
C LYS A 45 -23.94 -8.13 -7.69
N TRP A 46 -24.10 -9.40 -8.03
CA TRP A 46 -24.86 -9.83 -9.20
C TRP A 46 -25.83 -10.93 -8.75
N GLY A 47 -27.14 -10.72 -8.96
CA GLY A 47 -28.16 -11.75 -8.69
C GLY A 47 -28.27 -12.23 -7.23
N GLY A 48 -28.10 -11.36 -6.23
CA GLY A 48 -28.27 -11.72 -4.81
C GLY A 48 -27.07 -12.42 -4.16
N ARG A 49 -26.02 -12.71 -4.92
CA ARG A 49 -24.74 -13.24 -4.42
C ARG A 49 -23.73 -12.10 -4.31
N THR A 50 -23.01 -12.04 -3.20
CA THR A 50 -21.96 -11.04 -2.98
C THR A 50 -20.62 -11.76 -3.15
N GLU A 51 -19.84 -11.36 -4.16
CA GLU A 51 -18.50 -11.90 -4.40
C GLU A 51 -17.48 -10.78 -4.23
N SER A 52 -16.47 -11.02 -3.40
CA SER A 52 -15.37 -10.10 -3.17
C SER A 52 -14.15 -10.55 -3.96
N ILE A 53 -13.78 -9.78 -4.97
CA ILE A 53 -12.66 -10.08 -5.87
C ILE A 53 -11.50 -9.16 -5.52
N ALA A 54 -10.37 -9.74 -5.13
CA ALA A 54 -9.13 -9.00 -4.91
C ALA A 54 -8.42 -8.76 -6.25
N VAL A 55 -8.41 -7.50 -6.69
CA VAL A 55 -7.77 -7.08 -7.94
C VAL A 55 -6.41 -6.44 -7.62
N THR A 56 -5.35 -6.94 -8.26
CA THR A 56 -4.02 -6.32 -8.18
C THR A 56 -3.99 -5.01 -8.97
N LEU A 57 -3.50 -3.94 -8.35
CA LEU A 57 -3.43 -2.60 -8.91
C LEU A 57 -2.22 -2.42 -9.84
N ASN A 58 -2.37 -1.54 -10.83
CA ASN A 58 -1.25 -1.09 -11.66
C ASN A 58 -0.28 -0.23 -10.86
N THR A 59 0.94 -0.03 -11.39
CA THR A 59 2.00 0.76 -10.75
C THR A 59 1.56 2.19 -10.44
N GLU A 60 0.91 2.86 -11.41
CA GLU A 60 0.40 4.23 -11.24
C GLU A 60 -0.71 4.29 -10.17
N GLN A 61 -1.62 3.32 -10.17
CA GLN A 61 -2.70 3.24 -9.18
C GLN A 61 -2.14 3.02 -7.76
N ALA A 62 -1.12 2.18 -7.64
CA ALA A 62 -0.43 1.96 -6.36
C ALA A 62 0.36 3.19 -5.90
N ALA A 63 0.86 4.03 -6.81
CA ALA A 63 1.47 5.30 -6.47
C ALA A 63 0.42 6.31 -5.94
N PHE A 64 -0.74 6.39 -6.60
CA PHE A 64 -1.85 7.24 -6.14
C PHE A 64 -2.36 6.85 -4.75
N THR A 65 -2.49 5.54 -4.45
CA THR A 65 -2.92 5.08 -3.11
C THR A 65 -1.91 5.44 -2.03
N ARG A 66 -0.60 5.33 -2.30
CA ARG A 66 0.46 5.77 -1.37
C ARG A 66 0.37 7.27 -1.06
N ASP A 67 0.15 8.08 -2.08
CA ASP A 67 0.10 9.54 -1.92
C ASP A 67 -1.19 9.96 -1.18
N ALA A 68 -2.31 9.29 -1.46
CA ALA A 68 -3.57 9.48 -0.73
C ALA A 68 -3.42 9.11 0.75
N LEU A 69 -2.76 7.99 1.07
CA LEU A 69 -2.45 7.59 2.44
C LEU A 69 -1.62 8.67 3.16
N SER A 70 -0.57 9.16 2.51
CA SER A 70 0.33 10.18 3.07
C SER A 70 -0.41 11.49 3.38
N LYS A 71 -1.27 11.94 2.46
CA LYS A 71 -2.12 13.13 2.65
C LYS A 71 -3.12 12.94 3.79
N ALA A 72 -3.75 11.77 3.88
CA ALA A 72 -4.71 11.47 4.94
C ALA A 72 -4.05 11.45 6.33
N LEU A 73 -2.84 10.87 6.44
CA LEU A 73 -2.07 10.88 7.70
C LEU A 73 -1.72 12.31 8.11
N TYR A 74 -1.22 13.12 7.17
CA TYR A 74 -0.89 14.52 7.44
C TYR A 74 -2.11 15.34 7.86
N GLY A 75 -3.25 15.17 7.17
CA GLY A 75 -4.50 15.85 7.50
C GLY A 75 -4.93 15.54 8.93
N ARG A 76 -5.00 14.25 9.31
CA ARG A 76 -5.38 13.84 10.67
C ARG A 76 -4.42 14.33 11.75
N LEU A 77 -3.11 14.31 11.46
CA LEU A 77 -2.11 14.80 12.39
C LEU A 77 -2.23 16.31 12.59
N PHE A 78 -2.45 17.05 11.50
CA PHE A 78 -2.66 18.50 11.56
C PHE A 78 -3.94 18.85 12.32
N ASP A 79 -5.06 18.19 12.01
CA ASP A 79 -6.35 18.39 12.69
C ASP A 79 -6.21 18.15 14.20
N PHE A 80 -5.50 17.08 14.60
CA PHE A 80 -5.18 16.81 16.00
C PHE A 80 -4.35 17.94 16.63
N LEU A 81 -3.31 18.42 15.96
CA LEU A 81 -2.47 19.50 16.46
C LEU A 81 -3.23 20.83 16.61
N VAL A 82 -4.19 21.11 15.72
CA VAL A 82 -5.04 22.29 15.81
C VAL A 82 -6.02 22.15 16.96
N GLN A 83 -6.67 20.99 17.09
CA GLN A 83 -7.66 20.73 18.14
C GLN A 83 -7.06 20.70 19.56
N VAL A 84 -5.81 20.25 19.71
CA VAL A 84 -5.14 20.20 21.02
C VAL A 84 -4.60 21.58 21.45
N ARG A 85 -4.45 22.51 20.50
CA ARG A 85 -3.83 23.83 20.74
C ARG A 85 -4.83 24.99 20.75
N LEU A 86 -6.12 24.71 20.62
CA LEU A 86 -7.25 25.65 20.77
C LEU A 86 -8.20 25.14 21.85
#